data_AF-A0A969HMJ5-F1
#
_entry.id   AF-A0A969HMJ5-F1
#
_cell.length_a   1.000
_cell.length_b   1.000
_cell.length_c   1.000
_cell.angle_alpha   90.00
_cell.angle_beta   90.00
_cell.angle_gamma   90.00
#
_symmetry.space_group_name_H-M   'P 1'
#
loop_
_entity.id
_entity.type
_entity.pdbx_description
1 polymer ?
#
loop_
_entity_poly.entity_id
_entity_poly.type
_entity_poly.pdbx_seq_one_letter_code
_entity_poly.pdbx_strand_id
1 'polypeptide(L)' 'MIAAQMFNQKAGIALPTIFGSITTGKVWKFLQLDEDTLRIDTNEYYEKHELQKILGILRYIVDFYLKSLVSGE' A
#
# COMPACT_ATOMS: atom_id res chain seq x y z
N MET A 1 -9.80 -3.63 0.95
CA MET A 1 -8.65 -4.01 1.82
C MET A 1 -9.06 -4.93 2.97
N ILE A 2 -10.36 -5.02 3.34
CA ILE A 2 -10.88 -6.00 4.33
C ILE A 2 -10.45 -7.44 4.03
N ALA A 3 -10.57 -7.91 2.78
CA ALA A 3 -10.15 -9.26 2.41
C ALA A 3 -8.65 -9.51 2.70
N ALA A 4 -7.79 -8.51 2.51
CA ALA A 4 -6.37 -8.61 2.81
C ALA A 4 -6.11 -8.67 4.32
N GLN A 5 -6.83 -7.89 5.14
CA GLN A 5 -6.76 -7.98 6.60
C GLN A 5 -7.16 -9.37 7.09
N MET A 6 -8.30 -9.89 6.61
CA MET A 6 -8.78 -11.22 6.98
C MET A 6 -7.82 -12.32 6.53
N PHE A 7 -7.22 -12.19 5.33
CA PHE A 7 -6.22 -13.12 4.84
C PHE A 7 -4.96 -13.11 5.73
N ASN A 8 -4.42 -11.94 6.03
CA ASN A 8 -3.22 -11.78 6.88
C ASN A 8 -3.48 -12.31 8.29
N GLN A 9 -4.63 -11.99 8.88
CA GLN A 9 -5.03 -12.49 10.19
C GLN A 9 -5.13 -14.02 10.21
N LYS A 10 -5.75 -14.63 9.20
CA LYS A 10 -5.82 -16.09 9.06
C LYS A 10 -4.45 -16.74 8.85
N ALA A 11 -3.53 -16.03 8.19
CA ALA A 11 -2.16 -16.47 8.00
C ALA A 11 -1.25 -16.23 9.23
N GLY A 12 -1.77 -15.63 10.31
CA GLY A 12 -0.98 -15.28 11.50
C GLY A 12 0.04 -14.17 11.26
N ILE A 13 -0.11 -13.39 10.19
CA ILE A 13 0.80 -12.30 9.83
C ILE A 13 0.23 -10.99 10.39
N ALA A 14 0.93 -10.43 11.38
CA ALA A 14 0.58 -9.13 11.97
C ALA A 14 1.06 -7.99 11.07
N LEU A 15 0.26 -7.64 10.06
CA LEU A 15 0.45 -6.44 9.24
C LEU A 15 -0.61 -5.39 9.60
N PRO A 16 -0.33 -4.50 10.58
CA PRO A 16 -1.30 -3.49 11.02
C PRO A 16 -1.62 -2.48 9.91
N THR A 17 -0.63 -2.19 9.05
CA THR A 17 -0.78 -1.30 7.90
C THR A 17 -0.86 -2.09 6.60
N ILE A 18 -1.91 -1.86 5.83
CA ILE A 18 -2.09 -2.37 4.47
C ILE A 18 -2.04 -1.19 3.50
N PHE A 19 -1.22 -1.29 2.46
CA PHE A 19 -1.26 -0.34 1.33
C PHE A 19 -2.07 -0.92 0.17
N GLY A 20 -2.76 -0.05 -0.55
CA GLY A 20 -3.56 -0.41 -1.73
C GLY A 20 -3.43 0.61 -2.84
N SER A 21 -3.72 0.19 -4.07
CA SER A 21 -3.85 1.08 -5.22
C SER A 21 -5.13 0.77 -5.99
N ILE A 22 -5.73 1.81 -6.55
CA ILE A 22 -6.81 1.73 -7.53
C ILE A 22 -6.22 2.25 -8.84
N THR A 23 -6.33 1.50 -9.92
CA THR A 23 -5.82 1.93 -11.21
C THR A 23 -6.63 1.41 -12.39
N THR A 24 -6.66 2.20 -13.46
CA THR A 24 -7.13 1.79 -14.80
C THR A 24 -5.98 1.40 -15.73
N GLY A 25 -4.75 1.36 -15.21
CA GLY A 25 -3.51 1.30 -15.97
C GLY A 25 -2.97 2.68 -16.34
N LYS A 26 -3.85 3.69 -16.47
CA LYS A 26 -3.46 5.08 -16.78
C LYS A 26 -3.46 5.99 -15.56
N VAL A 27 -4.55 5.96 -14.80
CA VAL A 27 -4.70 6.75 -13.58
C VAL A 27 -4.42 5.84 -12.39
N TRP A 28 -3.69 6.33 -11.41
CA TRP A 28 -3.37 5.64 -10.17
C TRP A 28 -3.81 6.47 -8.97
N LYS A 29 -4.37 5.81 -7.96
CA LYS A 29 -4.68 6.41 -6.67
C LYS A 29 -4.28 5.44 -5.57
N PHE A 30 -3.72 5.97 -4.49
CA PHE A 30 -3.15 5.15 -3.41
C PHE A 30 -3.97 5.28 -2.12
N LEU A 31 -3.93 4.20 -1.34
CA LEU A 31 -4.69 4.00 -0.12
C LEU A 31 -3.78 3.41 0.95
N GLN A 32 -4.01 3.81 2.20
CA GLN A 32 -3.42 3.17 3.37
C GLN A 32 -4.53 2.86 4.35
N LEU A 33 -4.60 1.61 4.79
CA LEU A 33 -5.46 1.18 5.87
C LEU A 33 -4.59 0.87 7.07
N ASP A 34 -4.79 1.60 8.16
CA ASP A 34 -4.13 1.37 9.43
C ASP A 34 -5.19 0.93 10.42
N GLU A 35 -5.20 -0.37 10.76
CA GLU A 35 -6.27 -1.03 11.50
C GLU A 35 -7.66 -0.78 10.89
N ASP A 36 -8.46 0.13 11.44
CA ASP A 36 -9.80 0.49 10.98
C ASP A 36 -9.85 1.83 10.22
N THR A 37 -8.73 2.55 10.15
CA THR A 37 -8.67 3.90 9.61
C THR A 37 -8.15 3.90 8.19
N LEU A 38 -9.05 4.15 7.23
CA LEU A 38 -8.71 4.29 5.82
C LEU A 38 -8.28 5.72 5.47
N ARG A 39 -7.07 5.87 4.96
CA ARG A 39 -6.54 7.11 4.37
C ARG A 39 -6.48 6.95 2.86
N ILE A 40 -7.01 7.94 2.16
CA ILE A 40 -7.04 7.99 0.70
C ILE A 40 -6.19 9.16 0.25
N ASP A 41 -5.25 8.93 -0.65
CA ASP A 41 -4.52 10.03 -1.28
C ASP A 41 -5.51 10.94 -2.03
N THR A 42 -5.38 12.24 -1.82
CA THR A 42 -6.24 13.23 -2.49
C THR A 42 -5.84 13.43 -3.95
N ASN A 43 -4.62 13.04 -4.33
CA ASN A 43 -4.11 13.12 -5.68
C ASN A 43 -4.45 11.88 -6.51
N GLU A 44 -4.62 12.11 -7.81
CA GLU A 44 -4.58 11.08 -8.83
C GLU A 44 -3.28 11.25 -9.62
N TYR A 45 -2.62 10.14 -9.93
CA TYR A 45 -1.35 10.12 -10.63
C TYR A 45 -1.53 9.57 -12.03
N TYR A 46 -1.07 10.31 -13.03
CA TYR A 46 -1.16 9.90 -14.43
C TYR A 46 0.16 9.24 -14.86
N GLU A 47 0.09 7.97 -15.24
CA GLU A 47 1.23 7.12 -15.62
C GLU A 47 2.18 7.79 -16.61
N LYS A 48 1.64 8.50 -17.61
CA LYS A 48 2.41 9.11 -18.69
C LYS A 48 3.38 10.20 -18.19
N HIS A 49 3.02 10.89 -17.12
CA HIS A 49 3.76 12.07 -16.65
C HIS A 49 4.37 11.88 -15.26
N GLU A 50 3.84 10.93 -14.48
CA GLU A 50 4.17 10.76 -13.07
C GLU A 50 4.71 9.36 -12.76
N LEU A 51 5.21 8.65 -13.78
CA LEU A 51 5.76 7.30 -13.63
C LEU A 51 6.80 7.21 -12.51
N GLN A 52 7.71 8.18 -12.41
CA GLN A 52 8.72 8.21 -11.35
C GLN A 52 8.09 8.29 -9.96
N LYS A 53 7.00 9.04 -9.80
CA LYS A 53 6.31 9.20 -8.52
C LYS A 53 5.52 7.95 -8.16
N ILE A 54 4.81 7.35 -9.13
CA ILE A 54 4.13 6.06 -8.97
C ILE A 54 5.13 4.98 -8.53
N LEU A 55 6.27 4.87 -9.22
CA LEU A 55 7.32 3.92 -8.86
C LEU A 55 7.94 4.21 -7.50
N GLY A 56 8.12 5.49 -7.13
CA GLY A 56 8.59 5.90 -5.81
C GLY A 56 7.63 5.47 -4.69
N ILE A 57 6.33 5.64 -4.90
CA ILE A 57 5.29 5.19 -3.95
C ILE A 57 5.32 3.66 -3.81
N LEU A 58 5.35 2.93 -4.92
CA LEU A 58 5.44 1.47 -4.90
C LEU A 58 6.71 0.99 -4.21
N ARG A 59 7.85 1.64 -4.48
CA ARG A 59 9.13 1.34 -3.83
C ARG A 59 9.04 1.56 -2.33
N TYR A 60 8.47 2.68 -1.90
CA TYR A 60 8.25 2.97 -0.48
C TYR A 60 7.44 1.88 0.22
N ILE A 61 6.35 1.40 -0.42
CA ILE A 61 5.51 0.32 0.11
C ILE A 61 6.32 -0.97 0.30
N VAL A 62 7.13 -1.35 -0.68
CA VAL A 62 8.00 -2.53 -0.57
C VAL A 62 9.02 -2.37 0.55
N ASP A 63 9.71 -1.23 0.59
CA ASP A 63 10.72 -0.96 1.62
C ASP A 63 10.11 -0.89 3.04
N PHE A 64 8.87 -0.40 3.18
CA PHE A 64 8.13 -0.42 4.44
C PHE A 64 7.97 -1.84 4.96
N TYR A 65 7.50 -2.76 4.12
CA TYR A 65 7.31 -4.15 4.53
C TYR A 65 8.64 -4.87 4.76
N LEU A 66 9.65 -4.65 3.91
CA LEU A 66 10.98 -5.24 4.11
C LEU A 66 11.58 -4.84 5.45
N LYS A 67 11.47 -3.57 5.86
CA LYS A 67 11.91 -3.15 7.20
C LYS A 67 11.13 -3.85 8.29
N SER A 68 9.80 -3.89 8.19
CA SER A 68 8.94 -4.50 9.21
C SER A 68 9.18 -6.01 9.42
N LEU A 69 9.69 -6.70 8.39
CA LEU A 69 10.03 -8.12 8.45
C LEU A 69 11.44 -8.40 8.97
N VAL A 70 12.35 -7.42 8.89
CA VAL A 70 13.74 -7.54 9.34
C VAL A 70 13.92 -7.03 10.78
N SER A 71 13.10 -6.08 11.22
CA SER A 71 13.13 -5.55 12.60
C SER A 71 12.34 -6.41 13.61
N GLY A 72 12.28 -7.72 13.38
CA GLY A 72 11.71 -8.71 14.31
C GLY A 72 12.70 -9.28 15.33
N GLU A 73 13.81 -8.57 15.58
CA GLU A 73 14.73 -8.78 16.73
C GLU A 73 14.57 -7.65 17.75
#